data_AF-A0A4D6FT72-F1
#
_entry.id   AF-A0A4D6FT72-F1
#
_cell.length_a   1.000
_cell.length_b   1.000
_cell.length_c   1.000
_cell.angle_alpha   90.00
_cell.angle_beta   90.00
_cell.angle_gamma   90.00
#
_symmetry.space_group_name_H-M   'P 1'
#
loop_
_entity.id
_entity.type
_entity.pdbx_description
1 polymer ?
#
loop_
_entity_poly.entity_id
_entity_poly.type
_entity_poly.pdbx_seq_one_letter_code
_entity_poly.pdbx_strand_id
1 'polypeptide(L)'
;VMPKKRQALVEFEDVLGACNAVNYAADNQIYIAGHPAFVNYSTSQKISRPGDSDDSRSVNSVLLFTILNPIYSITTDVLYTICNPCGPVQRIVIFRKNGVQAMVEFDSVQSAQRAKASLNGADIYSGCCTLKIEYAKPTRLNVFKNDQDTWDYTNPNLSGQ
;
A
#
# COMPACT_ATOMS: atom_id res chain seq x y z
N VAL A 1 3.42 8.79 -10.30
CA VAL A 1 4.00 8.08 -11.48
C VAL A 1 5.33 8.77 -11.78
N MET A 2 6.41 8.04 -12.04
CA MET A 2 7.69 8.70 -12.33
C MET A 2 7.58 9.58 -13.59
N PRO A 3 8.24 10.75 -13.62
CA PRO A 3 8.21 11.62 -14.80
C PRO A 3 8.73 10.87 -16.04
N LYS A 4 8.17 11.15 -17.22
CA LYS A 4 8.72 10.63 -18.49
C LYS A 4 10.10 11.24 -18.74
N LYS A 5 10.88 10.69 -19.67
CA LYS A 5 12.18 11.26 -20.10
C LYS A 5 12.03 12.78 -20.32
N ARG A 6 12.91 13.57 -19.70
CA ARG A 6 12.95 15.05 -19.73
C ARG A 6 11.85 15.78 -18.95
N GLN A 7 11.24 15.14 -17.96
CA GLN A 7 10.33 15.79 -17.03
C GLN A 7 10.90 15.76 -15.61
N ALA A 8 10.56 16.78 -14.83
CA ALA A 8 10.85 16.86 -13.41
C ALA A 8 9.57 17.22 -12.66
N LEU A 9 9.49 16.84 -11.39
CA LEU A 9 8.47 17.30 -10.46
C LEU A 9 9.14 18.20 -9.43
N VAL A 10 8.48 19.32 -9.11
CA VAL A 10 8.90 20.26 -8.08
C VAL A 10 7.76 20.37 -7.07
N GLU A 11 8.07 20.21 -5.79
CA GLU A 11 7.13 20.31 -4.68
C GLU A 11 7.44 21.59 -3.92
N PHE A 12 6.42 22.44 -3.76
CA PHE A 12 6.50 23.68 -3.01
C PHE A 12 5.98 23.47 -1.58
N GLU A 13 6.42 24.31 -0.65
CA GLU A 13 5.96 24.26 0.74
C GLU A 13 4.46 24.54 0.87
N ASP A 14 3.94 25.44 0.03
CA ASP A 14 2.52 25.81 -0.01
C ASP A 14 1.97 25.85 -1.44
N VAL A 15 0.63 25.86 -1.52
CA VAL A 15 -0.09 25.95 -2.80
C VAL A 15 0.14 27.30 -3.48
N LEU A 16 0.35 28.36 -2.69
CA LEU A 16 0.56 29.72 -3.21
C LEU A 16 1.88 29.81 -4.00
N GLY A 17 2.95 29.20 -3.51
CA GLY A 17 4.24 29.12 -4.19
C GLY A 17 4.15 28.36 -5.50
N ALA A 18 3.41 27.23 -5.52
CA ALA A 18 3.15 26.49 -6.76
C ALA A 18 2.35 27.32 -7.77
N CYS A 19 1.33 28.06 -7.30
CA CYS A 19 0.52 28.94 -8.15
C CYS A 19 1.34 30.06 -8.78
N ASN A 20 2.16 30.73 -7.98
CA ASN A 20 3.05 31.79 -8.46
C ASN A 20 4.03 31.28 -9.52
N ALA A 21 4.59 30.07 -9.34
CA ALA A 21 5.49 29.48 -10.32
C ALA A 21 4.81 29.18 -11.67
N VAL A 22 3.59 28.64 -11.64
CA VAL A 22 2.81 28.35 -12.86
C VAL A 22 2.40 29.64 -13.57
N ASN A 23 1.89 30.64 -12.83
CA ASN A 23 1.49 31.93 -13.40
C ASN A 23 2.68 32.66 -14.02
N TYR A 24 3.82 32.69 -13.32
CA TYR A 24 5.03 33.29 -13.85
C TYR A 24 5.48 32.62 -15.16
N ALA A 25 5.42 31.28 -15.21
CA ALA A 25 5.78 30.50 -16.39
C ALA A 25 4.79 30.65 -17.56
N ALA A 26 3.56 31.11 -17.31
CA ALA A 26 2.58 31.37 -18.36
C ALA A 26 2.96 32.60 -19.19
N ASP A 27 3.50 33.63 -18.53
CA ASP A 27 3.90 34.89 -19.17
C ASP A 27 5.40 34.96 -19.51
N ASN A 28 6.23 34.11 -18.89
CA ASN A 28 7.69 34.16 -19.03
C ASN A 28 8.26 32.79 -19.43
N GLN A 29 9.11 32.78 -20.46
CA GLN A 29 9.84 31.58 -20.88
C GLN A 29 10.91 31.22 -19.84
N ILE A 30 10.77 30.05 -19.23
CA ILE A 30 11.75 29.50 -18.28
C ILE A 30 12.78 28.68 -19.04
N TYR A 31 14.06 28.78 -18.64
CA TYR A 31 15.16 27.99 -19.19
C TYR A 31 15.82 27.14 -18.10
N ILE A 32 16.04 25.85 -18.39
CA ILE A 32 16.77 24.90 -17.53
C ILE A 32 17.94 24.36 -18.35
N ALA A 33 19.17 24.58 -17.88
CA ALA A 33 20.39 24.22 -18.61
C ALA A 33 20.38 24.69 -20.08
N GLY A 34 19.92 25.92 -20.32
CA GLY A 34 19.84 26.53 -21.65
C GLY A 34 18.67 26.06 -22.54
N HIS A 35 17.80 25.17 -22.04
CA HIS A 35 16.66 24.66 -22.80
C HIS A 35 15.34 25.23 -22.26
N PRO A 36 14.38 25.62 -23.13
CA PRO A 36 13.08 26.08 -22.68
C PRO A 36 12.34 24.97 -21.92
N ALA A 37 11.76 25.33 -20.78
CA ALA A 37 10.99 24.45 -19.92
C ALA A 37 9.56 24.97 -19.76
N PHE A 38 8.62 24.03 -19.60
CA PHE A 38 7.23 24.33 -19.34
C PHE A 38 6.88 23.91 -17.91
N VAL A 39 6.08 24.73 -17.23
CA VAL A 39 5.63 24.48 -15.87
C VAL A 39 4.12 24.33 -15.89
N ASN A 40 3.61 23.26 -15.29
CA ASN A 40 2.19 22.96 -15.17
C ASN A 40 1.93 22.29 -13.82
N TYR A 41 0.68 22.32 -13.39
CA TYR A 41 0.26 21.52 -12.24
C TYR A 41 0.38 20.02 -12.54
N SER A 42 0.81 19.27 -11.54
CA SER A 42 0.83 17.82 -11.57
C SER A 42 -0.55 17.26 -11.20
N THR A 43 -0.87 16.07 -11.71
CA THR A 43 -2.01 15.27 -11.22
C THR A 43 -1.73 14.59 -9.88
N SER A 44 -0.47 14.56 -9.44
CA SER A 44 -0.04 13.98 -8.15
C SER A 44 0.04 15.07 -7.09
N GLN A 45 -0.48 14.81 -5.88
CA GLN A 45 -0.46 15.77 -4.77
C GLN A 45 0.91 15.85 -4.04
N LYS A 46 1.77 14.83 -4.16
CA LYS A 46 3.09 14.76 -3.50
C LYS A 46 4.10 14.05 -4.39
N ILE A 47 5.38 14.42 -4.29
CA ILE A 47 6.48 13.68 -4.92
C ILE A 47 6.81 12.44 -4.10
N SER A 48 6.74 11.27 -4.71
CA SER A 48 7.20 10.02 -4.10
C SER A 48 8.72 10.01 -4.00
N ARG A 49 9.27 10.09 -2.78
CA ARG A 49 10.71 10.03 -2.52
C ARG A 49 11.14 8.58 -2.25
N PRO A 50 12.30 8.11 -2.76
CA PRO A 50 12.85 6.82 -2.37
C PRO A 50 13.25 6.88 -0.90
N GLY A 51 12.41 6.35 -0.01
CA GLY A 51 12.57 6.43 1.44
C GLY A 51 11.46 7.18 2.18
N ASP A 52 10.46 7.73 1.48
CA ASP A 52 9.18 8.04 2.12
C ASP A 52 8.62 6.69 2.59
N SER A 53 8.77 6.39 3.88
CA SER A 53 8.14 5.22 4.48
C SER A 53 6.69 5.19 4.05
N ASP A 54 6.20 4.01 3.75
CA ASP A 54 4.91 3.72 3.12
C ASP A 54 3.66 4.20 3.91
N ASP A 55 3.85 5.08 4.89
CA ASP A 55 2.85 5.84 5.64
C ASP A 55 2.22 6.99 4.84
N SER A 56 2.69 7.28 3.62
CA SER A 56 1.98 8.18 2.69
C SER A 56 0.80 7.51 1.97
N ARG A 57 0.61 6.19 2.12
CA ARG A 57 -0.64 5.53 1.71
C ARG A 57 -1.74 5.99 2.66
N SER A 58 -2.81 6.57 2.12
CA SER A 58 -3.99 6.93 2.89
C SER A 58 -4.45 5.73 3.71
N VAL A 59 -4.65 5.92 5.01
CA VAL A 59 -5.03 4.87 5.96
C VAL A 59 -6.17 4.04 5.38
N ASN A 60 -6.02 2.72 5.39
CA ASN A 60 -6.92 1.77 4.74
C ASN A 60 -7.24 0.61 5.69
N SER A 61 -8.44 0.03 5.59
CA SER A 61 -8.82 -1.21 6.28
C SER A 61 -8.16 -2.44 5.67
N VAL A 62 -7.60 -2.33 4.47
CA VAL A 62 -6.83 -3.40 3.81
C VAL A 62 -5.34 -3.19 4.03
N LEU A 63 -4.66 -4.24 4.49
CA LEU A 63 -3.21 -4.26 4.67
C LEU A 63 -2.56 -5.26 3.70
N LEU A 64 -1.35 -4.92 3.23
CA LEU A 64 -0.46 -5.79 2.48
C LEU A 64 0.63 -6.32 3.42
N PHE A 65 0.65 -7.63 3.60
CA PHE A 65 1.65 -8.38 4.34
C PHE A 65 2.66 -8.94 3.34
N THR A 66 3.93 -8.65 3.55
CA THR A 66 5.05 -9.30 2.85
C THR A 66 5.76 -10.19 3.85
N ILE A 67 5.79 -11.50 3.59
CA ILE A 67 6.36 -12.49 4.50
C ILE A 67 7.81 -12.72 4.08
N LEU A 68 8.73 -12.32 4.96
CA LEU A 68 10.17 -12.51 4.77
C LEU A 68 10.58 -13.86 5.35
N ASN A 69 11.56 -14.52 4.73
CA ASN A 69 12.04 -15.84 5.11
C ASN A 69 10.89 -16.86 5.36
N PRO A 70 10.02 -17.13 4.36
CA PRO A 70 8.88 -18.03 4.51
C PRO A 70 9.35 -19.50 4.54
N ILE A 71 9.87 -19.94 5.68
CA ILE A 71 10.36 -21.31 5.90
C ILE A 71 9.18 -22.28 6.03
N TYR A 72 8.11 -21.84 6.67
CA TYR A 72 6.88 -22.62 6.85
C TYR A 72 5.76 -22.11 5.96
N SER A 73 4.85 -23.02 5.62
CA SER A 73 3.64 -22.71 4.86
C SER A 73 2.78 -21.69 5.59
N ILE A 74 2.43 -20.60 4.90
CA ILE A 74 1.47 -19.60 5.38
C ILE A 74 0.13 -19.86 4.69
N THR A 75 -0.92 -20.05 5.48
CA THR A 75 -2.31 -20.22 5.04
C THR A 75 -3.19 -19.09 5.55
N THR A 76 -4.40 -19.00 5.01
CA THR A 76 -5.46 -18.09 5.47
C THR A 76 -5.73 -18.25 6.97
N ASP A 77 -5.80 -19.47 7.48
CA ASP A 77 -6.02 -19.76 8.91
C ASP A 77 -4.90 -19.22 9.82
N VAL A 78 -3.63 -19.35 9.40
CA VAL A 78 -2.48 -18.81 10.15
C VAL A 78 -2.58 -17.30 10.24
N LEU A 79 -2.83 -16.63 9.11
CA LEU A 79 -2.97 -15.17 9.07
C LEU A 79 -4.20 -14.69 9.86
N TYR A 80 -5.31 -15.43 9.80
CA TYR A 80 -6.49 -15.14 10.60
C TYR A 80 -6.18 -15.22 12.11
N THR A 81 -5.49 -16.28 12.54
CA THR A 81 -5.16 -16.51 13.95
C THR A 81 -4.35 -15.36 14.54
N ILE A 82 -3.37 -14.83 13.81
CA ILE A 82 -2.53 -13.72 14.29
C ILE A 82 -3.20 -12.35 14.16
N CYS A 83 -4.11 -12.18 13.18
CA CYS A 83 -4.76 -10.88 12.91
C CYS A 83 -6.04 -10.66 13.72
N ASN A 84 -6.79 -11.72 14.01
CA ASN A 84 -8.09 -11.66 14.69
C ASN A 84 -8.05 -10.95 16.07
N PRO A 85 -6.97 -11.07 16.89
CA PRO A 85 -6.86 -10.30 18.13
C PRO A 85 -6.80 -8.77 17.93
N CYS A 86 -6.38 -8.31 16.76
CA CYS A 86 -6.30 -6.89 16.45
C CYS A 86 -7.65 -6.31 16.03
N GLY A 87 -8.53 -7.14 15.48
CA GLY A 87 -9.90 -6.82 15.10
C GLY A 87 -10.49 -7.85 14.13
N PRO A 88 -11.81 -7.79 13.86
CA PRO A 88 -12.48 -8.75 12.98
C PRO A 88 -11.91 -8.74 11.56
N VAL A 89 -11.41 -9.90 11.13
CA VAL A 89 -10.91 -10.11 9.77
C VAL A 89 -12.07 -10.50 8.85
N GLN A 90 -12.23 -9.77 7.76
CA GLN A 90 -13.28 -9.97 6.76
C GLN A 90 -12.82 -10.93 5.66
N ARG A 91 -11.65 -10.70 5.07
CA ARG A 91 -11.15 -11.43 3.90
C ARG A 91 -9.64 -11.56 3.91
N ILE A 92 -9.11 -12.66 3.39
CA ILE A 92 -7.67 -12.87 3.22
C ILE A 92 -7.42 -13.38 1.79
N VAL A 93 -6.39 -12.84 1.14
CA VAL A 93 -5.91 -13.32 -0.17
C VAL A 93 -4.39 -13.43 -0.14
N ILE A 94 -3.86 -14.61 -0.43
CA ILE A 94 -2.42 -14.91 -0.45
C ILE A 94 -1.95 -15.03 -1.91
N PHE A 95 -0.81 -14.41 -2.20
CA PHE A 95 -0.14 -14.42 -3.51
C PHE A 95 1.27 -15.00 -3.35
N ARG A 96 1.64 -15.95 -4.22
CA ARG A 96 2.98 -16.59 -4.21
C ARG A 96 3.80 -16.36 -5.48
N LYS A 97 3.45 -15.34 -6.27
CA LYS A 97 4.11 -15.07 -7.56
C LYS A 97 5.52 -14.51 -7.43
N ASN A 98 5.76 -13.63 -6.46
CA ASN A 98 7.04 -12.94 -6.24
C ASN A 98 7.41 -12.99 -4.75
N GLY A 99 7.55 -14.20 -4.22
CA GLY A 99 7.57 -14.45 -2.78
C GLY A 99 6.16 -14.54 -2.20
N VAL A 100 6.08 -14.75 -0.88
CA VAL A 100 4.81 -14.92 -0.18
C VAL A 100 4.33 -13.55 0.29
N GLN A 101 3.21 -13.12 -0.26
CA GLN A 101 2.52 -11.91 0.14
C GLN A 101 1.06 -12.22 0.44
N ALA A 102 0.44 -11.46 1.33
CA ALA A 102 -0.98 -11.61 1.63
C ALA A 102 -1.64 -10.24 1.79
N MET A 103 -2.91 -10.16 1.46
CA MET A 103 -3.74 -9.00 1.76
C MET A 103 -4.79 -9.39 2.77
N VAL A 104 -4.96 -8.55 3.79
CA VAL A 104 -5.89 -8.78 4.90
C VAL A 104 -6.88 -7.64 4.98
N GLU A 105 -8.13 -7.99 4.66
CA GLU A 105 -9.42 -7.33 4.91
C GLU A 105 -9.75 -7.16 6.39
N PHE A 106 -9.63 -5.99 7.02
CA PHE A 106 -10.27 -5.73 8.32
C PHE A 106 -11.65 -5.07 8.19
N ASP A 107 -12.49 -5.23 9.20
CA ASP A 107 -13.81 -4.59 9.30
C ASP A 107 -13.74 -3.06 9.32
N SER A 108 -12.66 -2.51 9.86
CA SER A 108 -12.47 -1.09 10.08
C SER A 108 -11.02 -0.66 9.90
N VAL A 109 -10.84 0.62 9.63
CA VAL A 109 -9.51 1.25 9.50
C VAL A 109 -8.77 1.19 10.84
N GLN A 110 -9.47 1.31 11.96
CA GLN A 110 -8.91 1.26 13.31
C GLN A 110 -8.34 -0.14 13.63
N SER A 111 -9.04 -1.20 13.24
CA SER A 111 -8.55 -2.58 13.35
C SER A 111 -7.26 -2.78 12.54
N ALA A 112 -7.23 -2.28 11.30
CA ALA A 112 -6.04 -2.33 10.45
C ALA A 112 -4.86 -1.54 11.03
N GLN A 113 -5.10 -0.34 11.57
CA GLN A 113 -4.05 0.45 12.24
C GLN A 113 -3.45 -0.31 13.42
N ARG A 114 -4.28 -0.93 14.26
CA ARG A 114 -3.83 -1.74 15.40
C ARG A 114 -3.02 -2.95 14.94
N ALA A 115 -3.49 -3.66 13.91
CA ALA A 115 -2.81 -4.81 13.34
C ALA A 115 -1.43 -4.42 12.79
N LYS A 116 -1.34 -3.33 12.01
CA LYS A 116 -0.06 -2.82 11.50
C LYS A 116 0.88 -2.46 12.65
N ALA A 117 0.40 -1.74 13.67
CA ALA A 117 1.23 -1.33 14.80
C ALA A 117 1.75 -2.52 15.64
N SER A 118 0.95 -3.57 15.80
CA SER A 118 1.30 -4.73 16.63
C SER A 118 2.10 -5.80 15.91
N LEU A 119 1.88 -6.00 14.61
CA LEU A 119 2.39 -7.15 13.86
C LEU A 119 3.52 -6.78 12.90
N ASN A 120 3.70 -5.50 12.56
CA ASN A 120 4.77 -5.11 11.63
C ASN A 120 6.15 -5.33 12.27
N GLY A 121 7.00 -6.09 11.60
CA GLY A 121 8.30 -6.54 12.07
C GLY A 121 8.26 -7.77 12.98
N ALA A 122 7.07 -8.30 13.31
CA ALA A 122 6.94 -9.49 14.13
C ALA A 122 7.10 -10.78 13.31
N ASP A 123 7.56 -11.84 13.96
CA ASP A 123 7.66 -13.17 13.37
C ASP A 123 6.37 -13.96 13.61
N ILE A 124 5.86 -14.63 12.58
CA ILE A 124 4.75 -15.58 12.75
C ILE A 124 5.20 -16.82 13.53
N TYR A 125 6.40 -17.32 13.21
CA TYR A 125 7.02 -18.46 13.88
C TYR A 125 8.38 -18.02 14.41
N SER A 126 8.78 -18.47 15.60
CA SER A 126 10.03 -18.00 16.23
C SER A 126 11.22 -18.05 15.26
N GLY A 127 11.77 -16.87 14.92
CA GLY A 127 12.93 -16.72 14.05
C GLY A 127 12.67 -16.82 12.54
N CYS A 128 11.42 -16.87 12.07
CA CYS A 128 11.10 -16.87 10.63
C CYS A 128 9.70 -16.35 10.30
N CYS A 129 9.41 -16.22 9.00
CA CYS A 129 8.15 -15.67 8.51
C CYS A 129 7.87 -14.25 9.04
N THR A 130 8.91 -13.40 9.06
CA THR A 130 8.83 -12.02 9.56
C THR A 130 7.90 -11.20 8.69
N LEU A 131 6.99 -10.47 9.33
CA LEU A 131 5.97 -9.67 8.66
C LEU A 131 6.50 -8.27 8.35
N LYS A 132 6.44 -7.87 7.08
CA LYS A 132 6.51 -6.46 6.69
C LYS A 132 5.13 -6.02 6.22
N ILE A 133 4.53 -5.05 6.91
CA ILE A 133 3.13 -4.65 6.74
C ILE A 133 3.03 -3.22 6.23
N GLU A 134 2.23 -3.07 5.18
CA GLU A 134 2.00 -1.83 4.46
C GLU A 134 0.49 -1.61 4.26
N TYR A 135 0.02 -0.38 4.07
CA TYR A 135 -1.39 -0.19 3.69
C TYR A 135 -1.59 -0.66 2.25
N ALA A 136 -2.64 -1.41 1.96
CA ALA A 136 -2.87 -1.86 0.59
C ALA A 136 -3.42 -0.73 -0.29
N LYS A 137 -3.24 -0.87 -1.62
CA LYS A 137 -3.84 0.03 -2.62
C LYS A 137 -5.37 -0.13 -2.74
N PRO A 138 -5.93 -1.35 -2.91
CA PRO A 138 -7.38 -1.51 -2.93
C PRO A 138 -7.98 -1.34 -1.53
N THR A 139 -9.19 -0.81 -1.47
CA THR A 139 -9.97 -0.63 -0.23
C THR A 139 -10.88 -1.81 0.09
N ARG A 140 -10.95 -2.80 -0.81
CA ARG A 140 -11.75 -4.01 -0.64
C ARG A 140 -11.12 -5.17 -1.41
N LEU A 141 -11.09 -6.36 -0.81
CA LEU A 141 -10.62 -7.58 -1.49
C LEU A 141 -11.78 -8.28 -2.19
N ASN A 142 -11.47 -8.91 -3.32
CA ASN A 142 -12.40 -9.77 -4.03
C ASN A 142 -11.96 -11.24 -3.87
N VAL A 143 -12.83 -12.05 -3.29
CA VAL A 143 -12.58 -13.47 -3.00
C VAL A 143 -13.61 -14.29 -3.76
N PHE A 144 -13.14 -15.18 -4.62
CA PHE A 144 -13.99 -15.99 -5.51
C PHE A 144 -14.18 -17.43 -5.03
N LYS A 145 -13.39 -17.86 -4.04
CA LYS A 145 -13.45 -19.20 -3.45
C LYS A 145 -12.85 -19.19 -2.05
N ASN A 146 -13.27 -20.12 -1.20
CA ASN A 146 -12.69 -20.35 0.12
C ASN A 146 -11.76 -21.57 0.07
N ASP A 147 -10.46 -21.34 0.24
CA ASP A 147 -9.40 -22.36 0.35
C ASP A 147 -8.23 -21.85 1.23
N GLN A 148 -7.09 -22.56 1.19
CA GLN A 148 -5.91 -22.23 2.01
C GLN A 148 -5.24 -20.90 1.63
N ASP A 149 -5.55 -20.34 0.46
CA ASP A 149 -4.93 -19.15 -0.09
C ASP A 149 -5.88 -17.97 -0.15
N THR A 150 -7.18 -18.20 -0.30
CA THR A 150 -8.18 -17.15 -0.30
C THR A 150 -9.36 -17.52 0.58
N TRP A 151 -9.83 -16.60 1.41
CA TRP A 151 -10.97 -16.85 2.28
C TRP A 151 -11.79 -15.59 2.52
N ASP A 152 -13.11 -15.70 2.43
CA ASP A 152 -14.08 -14.68 2.85
C ASP A 152 -14.80 -15.16 4.13
N TYR A 153 -14.45 -14.56 5.26
CA TYR A 153 -15.04 -14.88 6.57
C TYR A 153 -16.45 -14.33 6.72
N THR A 154 -16.90 -13.44 5.82
CA THR A 154 -18.28 -12.93 5.80
C THR A 154 -19.22 -13.81 4.99
N ASN A 155 -18.68 -14.69 4.14
CA ASN A 155 -19.44 -15.63 3.35
C ASN A 155 -18.76 -17.02 3.35
N PRO A 156 -18.98 -17.82 4.40
CA PRO A 156 -18.33 -19.13 4.54
C PRO A 156 -18.78 -20.16 3.49
N ASN A 157 -19.93 -19.94 2.83
CA ASN A 157 -20.48 -20.84 1.82
C ASN A 157 -19.98 -20.56 0.39
N LEU A 158 -18.87 -19.82 0.23
CA LEU A 158 -18.22 -19.60 -1.07
C LEU A 158 -17.59 -20.91 -1.58
N SER A 159 -18.43 -21.80 -2.09
CA SER A 159 -17.99 -22.96 -2.87
C SER A 159 -17.50 -22.48 -4.22
N GLY A 160 -16.25 -22.82 -4.57
CA GLY A 160 -15.66 -22.46 -5.86
C GLY A 160 -16.58 -22.86 -7.02
N GLN A 161 -17.04 -21.88 -7.77
CA GLN A 161 -17.78 -22.07 -9.02
C GLN A 161 -16.81 -22.42 -10.15
#